data_AF-A0A0K9XHS2-F1
#
_entry.id   AF-A0A0K9XHS2-F1
#
_cell.length_a   1.000
_cell.length_b   1.000
_cell.length_c   1.000
_cell.angle_alpha   90.00
_cell.angle_beta   90.00
_cell.angle_gamma   90.00
#
_symmetry.space_group_name_H-M   'P 1'
#
loop_
_entity.id
_entity.type
_entity.pdbx_description
1 polymer ?
#
loop_
_entity_poly.entity_id
_entity_poly.type
_entity_poly.pdbx_seq_one_letter_code
_entity_poly.pdbx_strand_id
1 'polypeptide(L)'
;MTVIDSAPVRTARPEGRERYTISEVADYAGLSAHTLRWYERIGLMPHVDRSHTGQRRYTDRDLDWLDLVGKLRLTGMPVADMVRYAEMVREGDHTVVDRLRLLSSHREDVRRRIAELQSTLDVLDYKIDRYGELCGLHTSPGFTSPDS
;
A
#
# COMPACT_ATOMS: atom_id res chain seq x y z
N MET A 1 -1.41 13.35 16.57
CA MET A 1 -1.57 14.16 15.34
C MET A 1 -1.42 13.21 14.16
N THR A 2 -2.51 12.53 13.81
CA THR A 2 -2.53 11.50 12.76
C THR A 2 -2.54 12.24 11.43
N VAL A 3 -1.37 12.37 10.81
CA VAL A 3 -1.27 12.84 9.44
C VAL A 3 -1.91 11.75 8.59
N ILE A 4 -3.16 11.96 8.19
CA ILE A 4 -3.75 11.25 7.06
C ILE A 4 -3.00 11.81 5.86
N ASP A 5 -1.87 11.18 5.54
CA ASP A 5 -1.07 11.46 4.36
C ASP A 5 -1.95 11.07 3.16
N SER A 6 -2.62 12.07 2.60
CA SER A 6 -3.47 11.94 1.42
C SER A 6 -2.60 11.33 0.32
N ALA A 7 -2.90 10.10 -0.10
CA ALA A 7 -2.11 9.38 -1.08
C ALA A 7 -1.95 10.23 -2.36
N PRO A 8 -0.72 10.63 -2.74
CA PRO A 8 -0.49 11.25 -4.03
C PRO A 8 -0.93 10.30 -5.13
N VAL A 9 -1.51 10.86 -6.19
CA VAL A 9 -1.87 10.14 -7.42
C VAL A 9 -0.62 9.40 -7.92
N ARG A 10 -0.69 8.06 -7.94
CA ARG A 10 0.37 7.20 -8.49
C ARG A 10 0.59 7.61 -9.95
N THR A 11 1.77 8.15 -10.25
CA THR A 11 2.15 8.47 -11.62
C THR A 11 2.54 7.18 -12.37
N ALA A 12 2.39 7.18 -13.69
CA ALA A 12 2.82 6.07 -14.53
C ALA A 12 4.32 5.77 -14.28
N ARG A 13 4.69 4.48 -14.31
CA ARG A 13 6.08 4.04 -14.12
C ARG A 13 6.98 4.86 -15.05
N PRO A 14 8.00 5.57 -14.55
CA PRO A 14 8.88 6.33 -15.42
C PRO A 14 9.55 5.40 -16.44
N GLU A 15 9.15 5.49 -17.72
CA GLU A 15 9.56 4.52 -18.73
C GLU A 15 10.99 4.78 -19.24
N GLY A 16 11.77 3.69 -19.43
CA GLY A 16 13.00 3.71 -20.22
C GLY A 16 14.31 4.01 -19.47
N ARG A 17 14.38 3.89 -18.14
CA ARG A 17 15.62 4.09 -17.37
C ARG A 17 15.89 2.95 -16.40
N GLU A 18 17.11 2.41 -16.42
CA GLU A 18 17.55 1.38 -15.46
C GLU A 18 17.66 1.89 -14.01
N ARG A 19 17.62 3.23 -13.81
CA ARG A 19 17.90 3.88 -12.54
C ARG A 19 17.06 5.14 -12.33
N TYR A 20 16.44 5.26 -11.16
CA TYR A 20 15.56 6.38 -10.76
C TYR A 20 16.13 7.16 -9.58
N THR A 21 15.81 8.45 -9.52
CA THR A 21 16.16 9.33 -8.39
C THR A 21 15.15 9.19 -7.26
N ILE A 22 15.53 9.63 -6.04
CA ILE A 22 14.62 9.60 -4.88
C ILE A 22 13.34 10.40 -5.09
N SER A 23 13.39 11.49 -5.87
CA SER A 23 12.22 12.31 -6.16
C SER A 23 11.27 11.58 -7.11
N GLU A 24 11.78 10.98 -8.19
CA GLU A 24 10.95 10.20 -9.12
C GLU A 24 10.29 9.00 -8.42
N VAL A 25 11.03 8.31 -7.54
CA VAL A 25 10.49 7.19 -6.77
C VAL A 25 9.47 7.65 -5.74
N ALA A 26 9.71 8.80 -5.10
CA ALA A 26 8.78 9.43 -4.17
C ALA A 26 7.44 9.75 -4.87
N ASP A 27 7.51 10.39 -6.03
CA ASP A 27 6.35 10.75 -6.83
C ASP A 27 5.59 9.52 -7.35
N TYR A 28 6.31 8.48 -7.79
CA TYR A 28 5.71 7.22 -8.23
C TYR A 28 5.00 6.46 -7.10
N ALA A 29 5.69 6.28 -5.96
CA ALA A 29 5.17 5.54 -4.81
C ALA A 29 4.10 6.31 -4.03
N GLY A 30 3.94 7.60 -4.32
CA GLY A 30 3.08 8.50 -3.55
C GLY A 30 3.60 8.70 -2.13
N LEU A 31 4.91 8.84 -1.96
CA LEU A 31 5.57 9.02 -0.67
C LEU A 31 6.46 10.26 -0.71
N SER A 32 6.66 10.91 0.44
CA SER A 32 7.68 11.95 0.51
C SER A 32 9.10 11.36 0.44
N ALA A 33 10.06 12.13 -0.08
CA ALA A 33 11.48 11.76 -0.04
C ALA A 33 11.98 11.55 1.42
N HIS A 34 11.36 12.21 2.40
CA HIS A 34 11.65 12.00 3.82
C HIS A 34 11.18 10.61 4.28
N THR A 35 10.01 10.16 3.85
CA THR A 35 9.49 8.81 4.14
C THR A 35 10.39 7.72 3.54
N LEU A 36 10.89 7.91 2.31
CA LEU A 36 11.85 6.99 1.70
C LEU A 36 13.16 6.90 2.49
N ARG A 37 13.72 8.05 2.90
CA ARG A 37 14.90 8.08 3.79
C ARG A 37 14.64 7.39 5.12
N TRP A 38 13.44 7.54 5.66
CA TRP A 38 13.03 6.86 6.87
C TRP A 38 12.99 5.34 6.68
N TYR A 39 12.44 4.85 5.56
CA TYR A 39 12.41 3.42 5.21
C TYR A 39 13.80 2.79 5.09
N GLU A 40 14.76 3.48 4.48
CA GLU A 40 16.15 3.03 4.47
C GLU A 40 16.74 2.97 5.88
N ARG A 41 16.44 3.96 6.73
CA ARG A 41 16.99 4.05 8.10
C ARG A 41 16.50 2.92 8.99
N ILE A 42 15.25 2.49 8.82
CA ILE A 42 14.67 1.37 9.58
C ILE A 42 14.98 0.00 8.97
N GLY A 43 15.74 -0.06 7.87
CA GLY A 43 16.11 -1.31 7.20
C GLY A 43 15.00 -1.95 6.37
N LEU A 44 13.94 -1.21 6.05
CA LEU A 44 12.84 -1.68 5.21
C LEU A 44 13.22 -1.73 3.72
N MET A 45 14.18 -0.91 3.31
CA MET A 45 14.77 -0.94 1.98
C MET A 45 16.28 -1.23 2.08
N PRO A 46 16.85 -1.95 1.10
CA PRO A 46 18.29 -2.09 1.00
C PRO A 46 18.93 -0.69 0.84
N HIS A 47 20.12 -0.51 1.41
CA HIS A 47 20.85 0.74 1.24
C HIS A 47 21.18 0.93 -0.23
N VAL A 48 20.58 1.95 -0.86
CA VAL A 48 20.91 2.33 -2.22
C VAL A 48 22.27 3.02 -2.21
N ASP A 49 23.25 2.40 -2.85
CA ASP A 49 24.58 2.97 -3.01
C ASP A 49 24.50 4.35 -3.65
N ARG A 50 25.28 5.28 -3.10
CA ARG A 50 25.47 6.59 -3.71
C ARG A 50 26.29 6.34 -4.98
N SER A 51 25.76 6.73 -6.13
CA SER A 51 26.55 6.82 -7.37
C SER A 51 27.81 7.68 -7.11
N HIS A 52 28.86 7.52 -7.92
CA HIS A 52 30.08 8.36 -7.85
C HIS A 52 29.81 9.88 -7.89
N THR A 53 28.63 10.27 -8.37
CA THR A 53 28.11 11.65 -8.40
C THR A 53 27.29 12.06 -7.16
N GLY A 54 27.24 11.24 -6.11
CA GLY A 54 26.50 11.52 -4.87
C GLY A 54 24.98 11.29 -4.93
N GLN A 55 24.44 10.90 -6.09
CA GLN A 55 23.00 10.68 -6.28
C GLN A 55 22.61 9.21 -6.02
N ARG A 56 21.53 9.02 -5.26
CA ARG A 56 20.90 7.69 -5.03
C ARG A 56 20.20 7.22 -6.29
N ARG A 57 20.39 5.96 -6.64
CA ARG A 57 19.84 5.36 -7.86
C ARG A 57 19.05 4.09 -7.53
N TYR A 58 17.73 4.21 -7.50
CA TYR A 58 16.80 3.10 -7.31
C TYR A 58 16.62 2.31 -8.60
N THR A 59 16.36 1.02 -8.49
CA THR A 59 16.11 0.11 -9.61
C THR A 59 14.63 -0.21 -9.74
N ASP A 60 14.27 -0.84 -10.85
CA ASP A 60 12.94 -1.40 -11.06
C ASP A 60 12.48 -2.35 -9.94
N ARG A 61 13.40 -3.15 -9.37
CA ARG A 61 13.09 -4.03 -8.24
C ARG A 61 12.74 -3.27 -6.97
N ASP A 62 13.37 -2.11 -6.76
CA ASP A 62 13.08 -1.26 -5.60
C ASP A 62 11.70 -0.62 -5.73
N LEU A 63 11.27 -0.29 -6.96
CA LEU A 63 9.91 0.19 -7.22
C LEU A 63 8.87 -0.89 -6.92
N ASP A 64 9.08 -2.12 -7.41
CA ASP A 64 8.16 -3.23 -7.15
C ASP A 64 8.09 -3.56 -5.64
N TRP A 65 9.21 -3.46 -4.93
CA TRP A 65 9.28 -3.59 -3.48
C TRP A 65 8.51 -2.48 -2.75
N LEU A 66 8.69 -1.22 -3.16
CA LEU A 66 7.95 -0.09 -2.60
C LEU A 66 6.46 -0.20 -2.85
N ASP A 67 6.05 -0.72 -3.99
CA ASP A 67 4.65 -1.00 -4.31
C ASP A 67 4.06 -2.06 -3.37
N LEU A 68 4.81 -3.12 -3.08
CA LEU A 68 4.42 -4.13 -2.10
C LEU A 68 4.29 -3.52 -0.70
N VAL A 69 5.33 -2.81 -0.23
CA VAL A 69 5.33 -2.14 1.08
C VAL A 69 4.18 -1.15 1.21
N GLY A 70 3.91 -0.37 0.15
CA GLY A 70 2.77 0.55 0.10
C GLY A 70 1.44 -0.18 0.29
N LYS A 71 1.23 -1.30 -0.41
CA LYS A 71 0.02 -2.13 -0.25
C LYS A 71 -0.09 -2.72 1.15
N LEU A 72 1.00 -3.26 1.71
CA LEU A 72 1.02 -3.81 3.07
C LEU A 72 0.64 -2.74 4.10
N ARG A 73 1.19 -1.54 3.98
CA ARG A 73 0.85 -0.40 4.84
C ARG A 73 -0.62 0.01 4.70
N LEU A 74 -1.14 0.09 3.48
CA LEU A 74 -2.56 0.42 3.23
C LEU A 74 -3.51 -0.60 3.88
N THR A 75 -3.11 -1.86 3.88
CA THR A 75 -3.86 -2.94 4.54
C THR A 75 -3.68 -3.00 6.06
N GLY A 76 -3.01 -2.01 6.66
CA GLY A 76 -2.87 -1.89 8.11
C GLY A 76 -1.75 -2.73 8.72
N MET A 77 -0.83 -3.28 7.92
CA MET A 77 0.33 -4.01 8.47
C MET A 77 1.20 -3.05 9.29
N PRO A 78 1.56 -3.40 10.54
CA PRO A 78 2.50 -2.63 11.34
C PRO A 78 3.86 -2.51 10.66
N VAL A 79 4.51 -1.35 10.81
CA VAL A 79 5.85 -1.13 10.23
C VAL A 79 6.87 -2.13 10.76
N ALA A 80 6.77 -2.55 12.03
CA ALA A 80 7.62 -3.56 12.62
C ALA A 80 7.55 -4.90 11.86
N ASP A 81 6.35 -5.33 11.45
CA ASP A 81 6.18 -6.56 10.67
C ASP A 81 6.73 -6.43 9.25
N MET A 82 6.59 -5.25 8.64
CA MET A 82 7.18 -4.98 7.34
C MET A 82 8.71 -5.02 7.40
N VAL A 83 9.34 -4.48 8.46
CA VAL A 83 10.80 -4.56 8.66
C VAL A 83 11.22 -6.01 8.88
N ARG A 84 10.50 -6.78 9.70
CA ARG A 84 10.77 -8.21 9.90
C ARG A 84 10.66 -8.99 8.59
N TYR A 85 9.69 -8.67 7.75
CA TYR A 85 9.58 -9.25 6.41
C TYR A 85 10.78 -8.91 5.53
N ALA A 86 11.24 -7.65 5.55
CA ALA A 86 12.44 -7.22 4.82
C ALA A 86 13.72 -7.92 5.30
N GLU A 87 13.86 -8.14 6.61
CA GLU A 87 14.96 -8.92 7.21
C GLU A 87 14.94 -10.36 6.71
N MET A 88 13.79 -11.03 6.75
CA MET A 88 13.65 -12.40 6.25
C MET A 88 13.97 -12.51 4.75
N VAL A 89 13.55 -11.54 3.94
CA VAL A 89 13.90 -11.52 2.51
C VAL A 89 15.41 -11.38 2.31
N ARG A 90 16.10 -10.57 3.12
CA ARG A 90 17.56 -10.40 3.06
C ARG A 90 18.32 -11.64 3.54
N GLU A 91 17.79 -12.35 4.52
CA GLU A 91 18.36 -13.59 5.03
C GLU A 91 18.39 -14.71 3.99
N GLY A 92 17.44 -14.72 3.05
CA GLY A 92 17.42 -15.62 1.91
C GLY A 92 16.42 -16.77 2.04
N ASP A 93 16.69 -17.87 1.34
CA ASP A 93 15.67 -18.89 1.05
C ASP A 93 15.25 -19.74 2.27
N HIS A 94 16.04 -19.78 3.34
CA HIS A 94 15.66 -20.52 4.55
C HIS A 94 14.46 -19.90 5.28
N THR A 95 14.15 -18.62 5.03
CA THR A 95 13.02 -17.92 5.65
C THR A 95 11.73 -17.96 4.83
N VAL A 96 11.70 -18.65 3.68
CA VAL A 96 10.53 -18.67 2.77
C VAL A 96 9.26 -19.10 3.52
N VAL A 97 9.38 -20.08 4.42
CA VAL A 97 8.24 -20.58 5.22
C VAL A 97 7.72 -19.51 6.17
N ASP A 98 8.60 -18.77 6.85
CA ASP A 98 8.21 -17.71 7.78
C ASP A 98 7.63 -16.50 7.06
N ARG A 99 8.19 -16.14 5.89
CA ARG A 99 7.64 -15.13 4.98
C ARG A 99 6.22 -15.49 4.54
N LEU A 100 6.01 -16.73 4.11
CA LEU A 100 4.69 -17.23 3.71
C LEU A 100 3.70 -17.21 4.86
N ARG A 101 4.13 -17.60 6.07
CA ARG A 101 3.30 -17.57 7.27
C ARG A 101 2.87 -16.16 7.63
N LEU A 102 3.81 -15.20 7.64
CA LEU A 102 3.53 -13.79 7.92
C LEU A 102 2.50 -13.22 6.94
N LEU A 103 2.72 -13.41 5.63
CA LEU A 103 1.80 -12.93 4.61
C LEU A 103 0.43 -13.61 4.65
N SER A 104 0.39 -14.91 4.97
CA SER A 104 -0.87 -15.65 5.09
C SER A 104 -1.71 -15.18 6.27
N SER A 105 -1.08 -14.98 7.43
CA SER A 105 -1.75 -14.42 8.61
C SER A 105 -2.31 -13.03 8.32
N HIS A 106 -1.50 -12.15 7.74
CA HIS A 106 -1.94 -10.81 7.39
C HIS A 106 -3.09 -10.82 6.38
N ARG A 107 -3.04 -11.72 5.39
CA ARG A 107 -4.13 -11.90 4.43
C ARG A 107 -5.45 -12.28 5.10
N GLU A 108 -5.42 -13.10 6.15
CA GLU A 108 -6.62 -13.47 6.91
C GLU A 108 -7.17 -12.29 7.70
N ASP A 109 -6.30 -11.49 8.31
CA ASP A 109 -6.70 -10.27 9.02
C ASP A 109 -7.34 -9.24 8.06
N VAL A 110 -6.76 -9.06 6.87
CA VAL A 110 -7.32 -8.20 5.84
C VAL A 110 -8.68 -8.69 5.37
N ARG A 111 -8.85 -10.01 5.16
CA ARG A 111 -10.15 -10.59 4.79
C ARG A 111 -11.21 -10.35 5.86
N ARG A 112 -10.84 -10.52 7.13
CA ARG A 112 -11.73 -10.22 8.26
C ARG A 112 -12.14 -8.75 8.25
N ARG A 113 -11.18 -7.86 8.03
CA ARG A 113 -11.45 -6.42 7.96
C ARG A 113 -12.36 -6.05 6.80
N ILE A 114 -12.19 -6.67 5.64
CA ILE A 114 -13.08 -6.48 4.48
C ILE A 114 -14.49 -6.92 4.83
N ALA A 115 -14.67 -8.09 5.44
CA ALA A 115 -16.00 -8.57 5.82
C ALA A 115 -16.69 -7.65 6.85
N GLU A 116 -15.95 -7.15 7.84
CA GLU A 116 -16.46 -6.16 8.80
C GLU A 116 -16.89 -4.86 8.11
N LEU A 117 -16.09 -4.35 7.18
CA LEU A 117 -16.38 -3.12 6.45
C LEU A 117 -17.56 -3.29 5.50
N GLN A 118 -17.70 -4.44 4.84
CA GLN A 118 -18.86 -4.78 4.01
C GLN A 118 -20.13 -4.83 4.85
N SER A 119 -20.12 -5.53 5.98
CA SER A 119 -21.28 -5.56 6.89
C SER A 119 -21.63 -4.17 7.43
N THR A 120 -20.62 -3.32 7.67
CA THR A 120 -20.85 -1.92 8.08
C THR A 120 -21.48 -1.11 6.94
N LEU A 121 -21.01 -1.32 5.71
CA LEU A 121 -21.56 -0.66 4.52
C LEU A 121 -23.03 -1.03 4.32
N ASP A 122 -23.40 -2.31 4.44
CA ASP A 122 -24.79 -2.76 4.33
C ASP A 122 -25.73 -2.05 5.32
N VAL A 123 -25.27 -1.84 6.55
CA VAL A 123 -26.03 -1.11 7.58
C VAL A 123 -26.17 0.37 7.24
N LEU A 124 -25.12 0.98 6.69
CA LEU A 124 -25.14 2.37 6.25
C LEU A 124 -26.08 2.55 5.06
N ASP A 125 -25.98 1.68 4.05
CA ASP A 125 -26.84 1.70 2.87
C ASP A 125 -28.31 1.54 3.27
N TYR A 126 -28.64 0.58 4.14
CA TYR A 126 -29.99 0.44 4.69
C TYR A 126 -30.49 1.72 5.36
N LYS A 127 -29.65 2.38 6.18
CA LYS A 127 -30.04 3.64 6.83
C LYS A 127 -30.22 4.77 5.83
N ILE A 128 -29.33 4.87 4.84
CA ILE A 128 -29.40 5.88 3.78
C ILE A 128 -30.70 5.72 3.00
N ASP A 129 -31.05 4.49 2.61
CA ASP A 129 -32.28 4.18 1.89
C ASP A 129 -33.51 4.57 2.72
N ARG A 130 -33.55 4.17 4.00
CA ARG A 130 -34.65 4.56 4.90
C ARG A 130 -34.83 6.06 5.03
N TYR A 131 -33.74 6.82 5.14
CA TYR A 131 -33.82 8.27 5.22
C TYR A 131 -34.15 8.90 3.87
N GLY A 132 -33.70 8.33 2.75
CA GLY A 132 -34.07 8.74 1.40
C GLY A 132 -35.58 8.64 1.18
N GLU A 133 -36.19 7.51 1.56
CA GLU A 133 -37.64 7.30 1.52
C GLU A 133 -38.41 8.32 2.37
N LEU A 134 -37.95 8.58 3.60
CA LEU A 134 -38.57 9.54 4.54
C LEU A 134 -38.45 11.00 4.08
N CYS A 135 -37.36 11.35 3.38
CA CYS A 135 -37.14 12.68 2.83
C CYS A 135 -37.82 12.90 1.46
N GLY A 136 -38.49 11.89 0.91
CA GLY A 136 -39.10 11.95 -0.43
C GLY A 136 -38.09 12.01 -1.58
N LEU A 137 -36.81 11.77 -1.30
CA LEU A 137 -35.78 11.59 -2.30
C LEU A 137 -35.85 10.14 -2.76
N HIS A 138 -36.63 9.87 -3.81
CA HIS A 138 -36.44 8.65 -4.59
C HIS A 138 -35.09 8.76 -5.29
N THR A 139 -34.03 8.36 -4.59
CA THR A 139 -32.78 8.03 -5.25
C THR A 139 -33.09 6.81 -6.11
N SER A 140 -33.32 7.04 -7.40
CA SER A 140 -33.48 5.95 -8.36
C SER A 140 -32.32 4.97 -8.17
N PRO A 141 -32.56 3.65 -8.21
CA PRO A 141 -31.48 2.67 -8.14
C PRO A 141 -30.68 2.74 -9.43
N GLY A 142 -29.73 3.68 -9.48
CA GLY A 142 -28.70 3.78 -10.50
C GLY A 142 -27.55 2.85 -10.16
N PHE A 143 -27.82 1.55 -10.08
CA PHE A 143 -26.79 0.54 -10.24
C PHE A 143 -27.27 -0.42 -11.33
N THR A 144 -26.91 -0.07 -12.57
CA THR A 144 -26.89 -1.00 -13.68
C THR A 144 -26.22 -2.29 -13.22
N SER A 145 -26.98 -3.39 -13.29
CA SER A 145 -26.41 -4.73 -13.28
C SER A 145 -25.30 -4.79 -14.34
N PRO A 146 -24.13 -5.37 -14.05
CA PRO A 146 -23.32 -5.92 -15.11
C PRO A 146 -23.98 -7.23 -15.53
N ASP A 147 -24.40 -7.27 -16.79
CA ASP A 147 -24.94 -8.44 -17.49
C ASP A 147 -24.08 -9.71 -17.31
N SER A 148 -24.80 -10.84 -17.26
CA SER A 148 -24.45 -12.20 -17.75
C SER A 148 -23.38 -13.03 -17.03
#